data_AF-A0A3D5HY93-F1
#
_entry.id   AF-A0A3D5HY93-F1
#
_cell.length_a   1.000
_cell.length_b   1.000
_cell.length_c   1.000
_cell.angle_alpha   90.00
_cell.angle_beta   90.00
_cell.angle_gamma   90.00
#
_symmetry.space_group_name_H-M   'P 1'
#
loop_
_entity.id
_entity.type
_entity.pdbx_description
1 polymer ?
#
loop_
_entity_poly.entity_id
_entity_poly.type
_entity_poly.pdbx_seq_one_letter_code
_entity_poly.pdbx_strand_id
1 'polypeptide(L)' 'MFERFTEKAIKVIMLAQEEARRLGHNFVGTEQILLGLIGEGTGVAAKVLKSMGVNLKDARVEVEKIIGR' A
#
# COMPACT_ATOMS: atom_id res chain seq x y z
N MET A 1 6.62 -18.85 -1.29
CA MET A 1 7.27 -17.51 -1.32
C MET A 1 6.98 -16.67 -0.07
N PHE A 2 5.80 -16.77 0.56
CA PHE A 2 5.48 -15.96 1.75
C PHE A 2 5.62 -16.66 3.11
N GLU A 3 6.31 -17.80 3.19
CA GLU A 3 6.37 -18.67 4.38
C GLU A 3 6.99 -18.02 5.62
N ARG A 4 7.67 -16.87 5.48
CA ARG A 4 8.29 -16.12 6.59
C ARG A 4 7.63 -14.78 6.88
N PHE A 5 6.51 -14.46 6.23
CA PHE A 5 5.77 -13.23 6.49
C PHE A 5 4.63 -13.49 7.46
N THR A 6 4.29 -12.47 8.25
CA THR A 6 3.05 -12.48 9.01
C THR A 6 1.85 -12.40 8.07
N GLU A 7 0.69 -12.89 8.49
CA GLU A 7 -0.55 -12.78 7.71
C GLU A 7 -0.84 -11.34 7.27
N LYS A 8 -0.55 -10.37 8.15
CA LYS A 8 -0.69 -8.94 7.84
C LYS A 8 0.27 -8.49 6.74
N ALA A 9 1.53 -8.93 6.78
CA ALA A 9 2.49 -8.61 5.73
C ALA A 9 2.10 -9.25 4.39
N ILE A 10 1.55 -10.46 4.38
CA ILE A 10 1.01 -11.08 3.16
C ILE A 10 -0.13 -10.24 2.59
N LYS A 11 -1.06 -9.81 3.46
CA LYS A 11 -2.18 -8.93 3.07
C LYS A 11 -1.70 -7.61 2.49
N VAL A 12 -0.65 -6.99 3.05
CA VAL A 12 -0.03 -5.78 2.49
C VAL A 12 0.44 -6.00 1.05
N ILE A 13 1.12 -7.13 0.77
CA ILE A 13 1.59 -7.43 -0.59
C ILE A 13 0.41 -7.64 -1.56
N MET A 14 -0.66 -8.32 -1.12
CA MET A 14 -1.86 -8.49 -1.95
C MET A 14 -2.51 -7.15 -2.30
N LEU A 15 -2.65 -6.27 -1.30
CA LEU A 15 -3.20 -4.92 -1.50
C LEU A 15 -2.30 -4.08 -2.42
N ALA A 16 -0.98 -4.17 -2.27
CA ALA A 16 -0.05 -3.48 -3.17
C ALA A 16 -0.20 -3.95 -4.63
N GLN A 17 -0.41 -5.24 -4.87
CA GLN A 17 -0.69 -5.76 -6.21
C GLN A 17 -2.04 -5.28 -6.76
N GLU A 18 -3.05 -5.10 -5.91
CA GLU A 18 -4.33 -4.49 -6.31
C GLU A 18 -4.14 -3.02 -6.71
N GLU A 19 -3.33 -2.25 -5.97
CA GLU A 19 -3.03 -0.86 -6.32
C GLU A 19 -2.22 -0.74 -7.63
N ALA A 20 -1.27 -1.65 -7.87
CA ALA A 20 -0.54 -1.69 -9.14
C ALA A 20 -1.50 -1.92 -10.31
N ARG A 21 -2.39 -2.91 -10.18
CA ARG A 21 -3.43 -3.19 -11.18
C ARG A 21 -4.39 -2.02 -11.39
N ARG A 22 -4.78 -1.35 -10.31
CA ARG A 22 -5.66 -0.16 -10.34
C ARG A 22 -5.04 0.99 -11.15
N LEU A 23 -3.72 1.13 -11.10
CA LEU A 23 -2.95 2.12 -11.85
C LEU A 23 -2.48 1.62 -13.23
N GLY A 24 -2.81 0.39 -13.62
CA GLY A 24 -2.35 -0.18 -14.90
C GLY A 24 -0.85 -0.50 -14.95
N HIS A 25 -0.19 -0.57 -13.79
CA HIS A 25 1.23 -0.90 -13.71
C HIS A 25 1.44 -2.42 -13.66
N ASN A 26 2.44 -2.89 -14.41
CA ASN A 26 2.80 -4.31 -14.47
C ASN A 26 3.72 -4.77 -13.33
N PHE A 27 4.13 -3.86 -12.44
CA PHE A 27 5.01 -4.14 -11.32
C PHE A 27 4.54 -3.42 -10.05
N VAL A 28 4.94 -3.95 -8.91
CA VAL A 28 4.69 -3.34 -7.60
C VAL A 28 5.90 -2.48 -7.23
N GLY A 29 5.72 -1.16 -7.25
CA GLY A 29 6.69 -0.19 -6.75
C GLY A 29 6.57 0.05 -5.24
N THR A 30 7.43 0.90 -4.71
CA THR A 30 7.42 1.30 -3.30
C THR A 30 6.13 2.04 -2.93
N GLU A 31 5.53 2.74 -3.89
CA GLU A 31 4.29 3.50 -3.71
C GLU A 31 3.11 2.57 -3.50
N GLN A 32 3.02 1.47 -4.25
CA GLN A 32 1.99 0.45 -4.03
C GLN A 32 2.18 -0.28 -2.70
N ILE A 33 3.43 -0.53 -2.28
CA ILE A 33 3.71 -1.09 -0.95
C ILE A 33 3.24 -0.13 0.15
N LEU A 34 3.49 1.17 0.01
CA LEU A 34 2.98 2.19 0.93
C LEU A 34 1.45 2.16 1.00
N LEU A 35 0.77 2.16 -0.14
CA LEU A 35 -0.69 2.07 -0.19
C LEU A 35 -1.22 0.77 0.43
N GLY A 36 -0.52 -0.36 0.21
CA GLY A 36 -0.83 -1.63 0.84
C GLY A 36 -0.66 -1.61 2.37
N LEU A 37 0.37 -0.95 2.88
CA LEU A 37 0.61 -0.77 4.33
C LEU A 37 -0.51 0.06 4.98
N ILE A 38 -0.95 1.13 4.32
CA ILE A 38 -2.05 1.96 4.82
C ILE A 38 -3.38 1.19 4.73
N GLY A 39 -3.62 0.50 3.61
CA GLY A 39 -4.85 -0.23 3.33
C GLY A 39 -5.05 -1.47 4.20
N GLU A 40 -3.98 -2.08 4.71
CA GLU A 40 -4.10 -3.20 5.65
C GLU A 40 -4.81 -2.78 6.95
N GLY A 41 -4.57 -1.55 7.42
CA GLY A 41 -5.38 -0.83 8.40
C GLY A 41 -5.23 -1.24 9.87
N THR A 42 -4.63 -2.39 10.19
CA THR A 42 -4.60 -2.93 11.57
C THR A 42 -3.19 -3.19 12.12
N GLY A 43 -2.21 -3.25 11.25
CA GLY A 43 -0.81 -3.52 11.52
C GLY A 43 -0.10 -2.31 12.12
N VAL A 44 1.11 -2.53 12.60
CA VAL A 44 1.92 -1.47 13.23
C VAL A 44 2.16 -0.32 12.24
N ALA A 45 2.52 -0.62 10.99
CA ALA A 45 2.74 0.39 9.96
C ALA A 45 1.49 1.25 9.70
N ALA A 46 0.32 0.61 9.54
CA ALA A 46 -0.95 1.32 9.34
C ALA A 46 -1.26 2.27 10.52
N LYS A 47 -1.03 1.82 11.75
CA LYS A 47 -1.23 2.64 12.97
C LYS A 47 -0.27 3.83 13.01
N VAL A 48 1.01 3.62 12.71
CA VAL A 48 2.02 4.69 12.67
C VAL A 48 1.66 5.73 11.61
N LEU A 49 1.37 5.29 10.38
CA LEU A 49 0.99 6.18 9.28
C LEU A 49 -0.28 6.99 9.62
N LYS A 50 -1.29 6.32 10.18
CA LYS A 50 -2.51 6.99 10.65
C LYS A 50 -2.22 8.02 11.74
N SER A 51 -1.30 7.73 12.67
CA SER A 51 -0.91 8.67 13.74
C SER A 51 -0.18 9.90 13.20
N MET A 52 0.43 9.80 12.02
CA MET A 52 1.04 10.90 11.29
C MET A 52 0.05 11.65 10.39
N GLY A 53 -1.25 11.31 10.44
CA GLY A 53 -2.28 11.91 9.59
C GLY A 53 -2.32 11.37 8.15
N VAL A 54 -1.53 10.34 7.84
CA VAL A 54 -1.52 9.72 6.50
C VAL A 54 -2.69 8.76 6.39
N ASN A 55 -3.59 9.02 5.44
CA ASN A 55 -4.73 8.14 5.14
C ASN A 55 -4.68 7.67 3.67
N LEU A 56 -5.37 6.57 3.40
CA LEU A 56 -5.29 5.87 2.11
C LEU A 56 -5.80 6.74 0.95
N LYS A 57 -6.86 7.53 1.18
CA LYS A 57 -7.48 8.34 0.15
C LYS A 57 -6.51 9.41 -0.34
N ASP A 58 -5.93 10.16 0.59
CA ASP A 58 -5.01 11.25 0.25
C ASP A 58 -3.70 10.69 -0.32
N ALA A 59 -3.18 9.59 0.22
CA ALA A 59 -2.00 8.93 -0.31
C ALA A 59 -2.18 8.46 -1.76
N ARG A 60 -3.36 7.92 -2.14
CA ARG A 60 -3.64 7.54 -3.55
C ARG A 60 -3.59 8.75 -4.47
N VAL A 61 -4.18 9.87 -4.05
CA VAL A 61 -4.18 11.12 -4.83
C VAL A 61 -2.75 11.62 -5.06
N GLU A 62 -1.90 11.60 -4.03
CA GLU A 62 -0.51 12.02 -4.18
C GLU A 62 0.31 11.08 -5.06
N VAL A 63 0.12 9.76 -4.92
CA VAL A 63 0.79 8.77 -5.80
C VAL A 63 0.39 8.98 -7.26
N GLU A 64 -0.89 9.19 -7.55
CA GLU A 64 -1.37 9.46 -8.91
C GLU A 64 -0.79 10.74 -9.51
N LYS A 65 -0.59 11.79 -8.70
CA LYS A 65 0.06 13.03 -9.15
C LYS A 65 1.53 12.83 -9.50
N ILE A 66 2.24 11.98 -8.74
CA ILE A 66 3.68 11.76 -8.92
C ILE A 66 3.95 10.86 -10.13
N ILE A 67 3.24 9.74 -10.24
CA ILE A 67 3.52 8.74 -11.27
C ILE A 67 2.79 9.04 -12.59
N GLY A 68 1.71 9.82 -12.54
CA GLY A 68 0.79 9.89 -13.67
C GLY A 68 -0.04 8.61 -13.79
N ARG A 69 -0.94 8.60 -14.78
CA ARG A 69 -1.83 7.46 -15.05
C ARG A 69 -1.35 6.69 -16.27
#